data_AF-A0A2T6L9X6-F1
#
_entry.id   AF-A0A2T6L9X6-F1
#
_cell.length_a   1.000
_cell.length_b   1.000
_cell.length_c   1.000
_cell.angle_alpha   90.00
_cell.angle_beta   90.00
_cell.angle_gamma   90.00
#
_symmetry.space_group_name_H-M   'P 1'
#
loop_
_entity.id
_entity.type
_entity.pdbx_description
1 polymer ?
#
loop_
_entity_poly.entity_id
_entity_poly.type
_entity_poly.pdbx_seq_one_letter_code
_entity_poly.pdbx_strand_id
1 'polypeptide(L)' 'MVSAGRHPKNAINAVIGDLPDNIEVVPIHKGHRWGVLGCATCDATEAIWSTPRSADNHARGLLRFVARHLHDEEG' A
#
# COMPACT_ATOMS: atom_id res chain seq x y z
N MET A 1 22.93 -2.85 -4.43
CA MET A 1 21.86 -2.48 -3.48
C MET A 1 20.63 -2.16 -4.30
N VAL A 2 19.62 -3.01 -4.27
CA VAL A 2 18.32 -2.70 -4.89
C VAL A 2 17.69 -1.63 -4.02
N SER A 3 17.53 -0.42 -4.56
CA SER A 3 16.83 0.66 -3.88
C SER A 3 15.38 0.24 -3.67
N ALA A 4 15.05 -0.20 -2.46
CA ALA A 4 13.76 -0.77 -2.06
C ALA A 4 12.59 0.24 -2.04
N GLY A 5 12.67 1.36 -2.75
CA GLY A 5 11.99 2.57 -2.28
C GLY A 5 10.98 3.24 -3.22
N ARG A 6 10.83 2.83 -4.48
CA ARG A 6 9.95 3.58 -5.39
C ARG A 6 9.17 2.70 -6.35
N HIS A 7 7.87 2.63 -6.15
CA HIS A 7 6.95 2.06 -7.13
C HIS A 7 7.06 2.84 -8.45
N PRO A 8 7.07 2.20 -9.63
CA PRO A 8 7.23 2.88 -10.92
C PRO A 8 6.08 3.85 -11.28
N LYS A 9 5.06 3.96 -10.44
CA LYS A 9 3.87 4.78 -10.67
C LYS A 9 3.75 5.80 -9.55
N ASN A 10 3.83 7.09 -9.91
CA ASN A 10 3.75 8.20 -8.97
C ASN A 10 2.49 8.16 -8.10
N ALA A 11 1.34 7.76 -8.65
CA ALA A 11 0.08 7.66 -7.91
C ALA A 11 0.19 6.71 -6.71
N ILE A 12 0.79 5.53 -6.90
CA ILE A 12 0.98 4.55 -5.81
C ILE A 12 2.05 5.03 -4.83
N ASN A 13 3.11 5.67 -5.34
CA ASN A 13 4.15 6.23 -4.50
C ASN A 13 3.64 7.37 -3.59
N ALA A 14 2.68 8.16 -4.06
CA ALA A 14 2.02 9.18 -3.25
C ALA A 14 1.25 8.55 -2.07
N VAL A 15 0.53 7.45 -2.31
CA VAL A 15 -0.18 6.72 -1.25
C VAL A 15 0.79 6.14 -0.23
N ILE A 16 1.87 5.49 -0.69
CA ILE A 16 2.88 4.89 0.18
C ILE A 16 3.59 5.96 1.05
N GLY A 17 3.75 7.18 0.53
CA GLY A 17 4.37 8.28 1.26
C GLY A 17 3.45 8.95 2.29
N ASP A 18 2.15 8.69 2.24
CA ASP A 18 1.12 9.29 3.09
C ASP A 18 0.33 8.18 3.82
N LEU A 19 1.06 7.23 4.41
CA LEU A 19 0.46 6.17 5.21
C LEU A 19 0.46 6.54 6.69
N PRO A 20 -0.60 6.19 7.43
CA PRO A 20 -0.62 6.33 8.89
C PRO A 20 0.30 5.29 9.54
N ASP A 21 0.74 5.55 10.77
CA ASP A 21 1.69 4.69 11.51
C ASP A 21 1.21 3.26 11.73
N ASN A 22 -0.11 3.01 11.69
CA ASN A 22 -0.68 1.68 11.83
C ASN A 22 -0.66 0.85 10.53
N ILE A 23 -0.28 1.45 9.40
CA ILE A 23 -0.15 0.78 8.11
C ILE A 23 1.32 0.69 7.72
N GLU A 24 1.81 -0.53 7.56
CA GLU A 24 3.15 -0.80 7.07
C GLU A 24 3.16 -1.23 5.60
N VAL A 25 4.25 -0.94 4.88
CA VAL A 25 4.47 -1.40 3.51
C VAL A 25 5.56 -2.45 3.52
N VAL A 26 5.19 -3.66 3.11
CA VAL A 26 6.14 -4.78 2.99
C VAL A 26 6.43 -5.04 1.51
N PRO A 27 7.61 -4.68 0.99
CA PRO A 27 8.00 -5.01 -0.38
C PRO A 27 8.29 -6.51 -0.50
N ILE A 28 7.53 -7.21 -1.34
CA ILE A 28 7.62 -8.67 -1.52
C ILE A 28 8.37 -9.03 -2.81
N HIS A 29 8.40 -8.13 -3.81
CA HIS A 29 9.13 -8.27 -5.07
C HIS A 29 9.03 -9.69 -5.68
N LYS A 30 7.80 -10.23 -5.73
CA LYS A 30 7.53 -11.60 -6.22
C LYS A 30 6.63 -11.52 -7.45
N GLY A 31 7.24 -11.68 -8.63
CA GLY A 31 6.55 -11.61 -9.92
C GLY A 31 5.91 -10.24 -10.15
N HIS A 32 4.60 -10.22 -10.39
CA HIS A 32 3.83 -8.98 -10.59
C HIS A 32 3.46 -8.25 -9.30
N ARG A 33 3.70 -8.86 -8.13
CA ARG A 33 3.44 -8.24 -6.83
C ARG A 33 4.68 -7.46 -6.39
N TRP A 34 4.51 -6.14 -6.29
CA TRP A 34 5.56 -5.25 -5.78
C TRP A 34 5.68 -5.42 -4.26
N GLY A 35 4.56 -5.38 -3.55
CA GLY A 35 4.51 -5.48 -2.10
C GLY A 35 3.10 -5.71 -1.58
N VAL A 36 2.92 -5.55 -0.28
CA VAL A 36 1.63 -5.51 0.40
C VAL A 36 1.60 -4.34 1.36
N LEU A 37 0.42 -3.75 1.56
CA LEU A 37 0.11 -2.96 2.74
C LEU A 37 -0.35 -3.92 3.82
N GLY A 38 0.18 -3.79 5.04
CA GLY A 38 -0.27 -4.50 6.23
C GLY A 38 -0.83 -3.52 7.24
N CYS A 39 -1.97 -3.86 7.85
CA CYS A 39 -2.53 -3.13 8.98
C CYS A 39 -2.10 -3.81 10.28
N ALA A 40 -1.37 -3.10 11.12
CA ALA A 40 -0.91 -3.58 12.42
C ALA A 40 -2.06 -3.74 13.44
N THR A 41 -3.19 -3.07 13.23
CA THR A 41 -4.33 -3.10 14.16
C THR A 41 -5.22 -4.34 13.98
N CYS A 42 -5.46 -4.74 12.73
CA CYS A 42 -6.43 -5.79 12.41
C CYS A 42 -5.86 -6.92 11.54
N ASP A 43 -4.53 -6.94 11.33
CA ASP A 43 -3.82 -7.92 10.50
C ASP A 43 -4.32 -7.99 9.04
N ALA A 44 -5.04 -6.97 8.57
CA ALA A 44 -5.53 -6.93 7.21
C ALA A 44 -4.37 -6.60 6.25
N THR A 45 -4.36 -7.26 5.09
CA THR A 45 -3.33 -7.00 4.08
C THR A 45 -3.94 -6.73 2.71
N GLU A 46 -3.37 -5.77 1.98
CA GLU A 46 -3.77 -5.42 0.62
C GLU A 46 -2.56 -5.50 -0.32
N ALA A 47 -2.75 -6.12 -1.49
CA ALA A 47 -1.65 -6.39 -2.41
C ALA A 47 -1.34 -5.17 -3.29
N ILE A 48 -0.07 -4.76 -3.32
CA ILE A 48 0.44 -3.72 -4.22
C ILE A 48 1.00 -4.39 -5.47
N TRP A 49 0.33 -4.17 -6.61
CA TRP A 49 0.73 -4.73 -7.89
C TRP A 49 1.68 -3.77 -8.63
N SER A 50 2.78 -4.29 -9.18
CA SER A 50 3.73 -3.52 -9.99
C SER A 50 3.15 -3.10 -11.34
N THR A 51 2.32 -3.96 -11.94
CA THR A 51 1.73 -3.75 -13.27
C THR A 51 0.19 -3.81 -13.22
N PRO A 52 -0.49 -2.91 -12.50
CA PRO A 52 -1.94 -2.87 -12.49
C PRO A 52 -2.45 -2.35 -13.85
N ARG A 53 -3.59 -2.86 -14.30
CA ARG A 53 -4.24 -2.41 -15.54
C ARG A 53 -4.51 -0.89 -15.54
N SER A 54 -4.85 -0.35 -14.37
CA SER A 54 -5.00 1.09 -14.12
C SER A 54 -4.32 1.47 -12.80
N ALA A 55 -3.19 2.17 -12.88
CA ALA A 55 -2.44 2.59 -11.69
C ALA A 55 -3.24 3.54 -10.78
N ASP A 56 -4.04 4.43 -11.37
CA ASP A 56 -4.88 5.37 -10.62
C ASP A 56 -5.97 4.65 -9.83
N ASN A 57 -6.68 3.72 -10.47
CA ASN A 57 -7.70 2.92 -9.79
C ASN A 57 -7.11 2.04 -8.69
N HIS A 58 -5.92 1.49 -8.92
CA HIS A 58 -5.21 0.73 -7.90
C HIS A 58 -4.82 1.62 -6.72
N ALA A 59 -4.26 2.81 -6.97
CA ALA A 59 -3.95 3.79 -5.93
C ALA A 59 -5.20 4.20 -5.13
N ARG A 60 -6.35 4.44 -5.79
CA ARG A 60 -7.62 4.68 -5.10
C ARG A 60 -8.07 3.51 -4.25
N GLY A 61 -7.83 2.27 -4.70
CA GLY A 61 -8.08 1.05 -3.92
C GLY A 61 -7.24 1.02 -2.65
N LEU A 62 -5.94 1.30 -2.76
CA LEU A 62 -5.03 1.40 -1.61
C LEU A 62 -5.45 2.52 -0.65
N LEU A 63 -5.81 3.71 -1.16
CA LEU A 63 -6.34 4.80 -0.34
C LEU A 63 -7.61 4.41 0.40
N ARG A 64 -8.53 3.69 -0.26
CA ARG A 64 -9.73 3.17 0.40
C ARG A 64 -9.41 2.13 1.46
N PHE A 65 -8.41 1.27 1.23
CA PHE A 65 -7.92 0.34 2.24
C PHE A 65 -7.42 1.12 3.46
N VAL A 66 -6.49 2.05 3.25
CA VAL A 66 -5.95 2.90 4.32
C VAL A 66 -7.08 3.64 5.05
N ALA A 67 -8.01 4.27 4.33
CA ALA A 67 -9.13 4.99 4.94
C ALA A 67 -10.09 4.10 5.74
N ARG A 68 -10.24 2.83 5.36
CA ARG A 68 -11.05 1.84 6.11
C ARG A 68 -10.31 1.28 7.33
N HIS A 69 -8.98 1.38 7.31
CA HIS A 69 -8.08 0.95 8.37
C HIS A 69 -7.46 2.14 9.12
N LEU A 70 -8.00 3.34 8.94
CA LEU A 70 -7.92 4.39 9.94
C LEU A 70 -8.83 3.92 11.07
N HIS A 71 -8.28 3.04 11.91
CA HIS A 71 -8.90 2.68 13.17
C HIS A 71 -8.80 3.94 14.05
N ASP A 72 -9.73 4.87 13.81
CA ASP A 72 -9.96 6.00 14.70
C ASP A 72 -10.17 5.40 16.08
N GLU A 73 -9.43 5.91 17.07
CA GLU A 73 -9.30 5.38 18.44
C GLU A 73 -10.62 5.43 19.23
N GLU A 74 -11.70 4.86 18.69
CA GLU A 74 -12.98 4.69 19.38
C GLU A 74 -13.03 3.27 19.95
N GLY A 75 -12.45 3.13 21.15
CA GLY A 75 -13.00 2.33 22.25
C GLY A 75 -12.51 0.90 22.42
#